data_AF-A0A3L7RHU6-F1
#
_entry.id   AF-A0A3L7RHU6-F1
#
_cell.length_a   1.000
_cell.length_b   1.000
_cell.length_c   1.000
_cell.angle_alpha   90.00
_cell.angle_beta   90.00
_cell.angle_gamma   90.00
#
_symmetry.space_group_name_H-M   'P 1'
#
loop_
_entity.id
_entity.type
_entity.pdbx_description
1 polymer ?
#
loop_
_entity_poly.entity_id
_entity_poly.type
_entity_poly.pdbx_seq_one_letter_code
_entity_poly.pdbx_strand_id
1 'polypeptide(L)'
;MAELSKYQQKIVKNYYDNLDTALLQRLGEQVTDLYLAAGKKREKLWASIVASLGKLGVPESRIAHLTAKDDARLLATLLQELLAKD
;
A
#
# COMPACT_ATOMS: atom_id res chain seq x y z
N MET A 1 2.20 18.62 13.25
CA MET A 1 1.76 17.28 12.80
C MET A 1 0.91 16.71 13.92
N ALA A 2 -0.34 16.32 13.67
CA ALA A 2 -1.23 15.85 14.72
C ALA A 2 -0.77 14.47 15.20
N GLU A 3 -0.29 14.39 16.44
CA GLU A 3 0.06 13.12 17.08
C GLU A 3 -1.21 12.32 17.32
N LEU A 4 -1.25 11.09 16.79
CA LEU A 4 -2.35 10.16 17.03
C LEU A 4 -2.45 9.86 18.53
N SER A 5 -3.66 9.83 19.08
CA SER A 5 -3.88 9.48 20.48
C SER A 5 -3.36 8.06 20.78
N LYS A 6 -2.99 7.77 22.04
CA LYS A 6 -2.49 6.43 22.43
C LYS A 6 -3.42 5.29 22.03
N TYR A 7 -4.74 5.54 21.97
CA TYR A 7 -5.73 4.59 21.50
C TYR A 7 -5.66 4.39 19.97
N GLN A 8 -5.53 5.48 19.21
CA GLN A 8 -5.34 5.44 17.77
C GLN A 8 -4.02 4.75 17.40
N GLN A 9 -2.94 5.02 18.15
CA GLN A 9 -1.65 4.35 17.98
C GLN A 9 -1.78 2.83 18.17
N LYS A 10 -2.57 2.37 19.16
CA LYS A 10 -2.79 0.94 19.42
C LYS A 10 -3.58 0.28 18.29
N ILE A 11 -4.61 0.95 17.76
CA ILE A 11 -5.37 0.44 16.61
C ILE A 11 -4.46 0.34 15.38
N VAL A 12 -3.69 1.40 15.09
CA VAL A 12 -2.74 1.41 13.98
C VAL A 12 -1.69 0.31 14.14
N LYS A 13 -1.14 0.12 15.34
CA LYS A 13 -0.14 -0.90 15.63
C LYS A 13 -0.68 -2.32 15.44
N ASN A 14 -1.76 -2.67 16.14
CA ASN A 14 -2.35 -4.01 16.08
C ASN A 14 -2.87 -4.39 14.68
N TYR A 15 -3.19 -3.39 13.85
CA TYR A 15 -3.69 -3.58 12.50
C TYR A 15 -2.60 -4.01 11.53
N TYR A 16 -1.36 -3.50 11.68
CA TYR A 16 -0.22 -3.95 10.88
C TYR A 16 0.32 -5.31 11.35
N ASP A 17 0.20 -5.63 12.64
CA ASP A 17 0.64 -6.91 13.22
C ASP A 17 -0.13 -8.15 12.68
N ASN A 18 -1.20 -7.97 11.88
CA ASN A 18 -2.03 -9.06 11.34
C ASN A 18 -2.37 -8.85 9.86
N LEU A 19 -1.48 -8.24 9.08
CA LEU A 19 -1.75 -8.08 7.65
C LEU A 19 -1.86 -9.45 6.97
N ASP A 20 -2.82 -9.55 6.06
CA ASP A 20 -3.03 -10.77 5.29
C ASP A 20 -1.83 -11.01 4.38
N THR A 21 -1.05 -12.03 4.69
CA THR A 21 0.17 -12.40 3.94
C THR A 21 -0.12 -12.62 2.45
N ALA A 22 -1.30 -13.12 2.09
CA ALA A 22 -1.68 -13.30 0.69
C ALA A 22 -1.93 -11.95 -0.01
N LEU A 23 -2.46 -10.96 0.69
CA LEU A 23 -2.57 -9.60 0.16
C LEU A 23 -1.20 -8.94 -0.02
N LEU A 24 -0.26 -9.16 0.90
CA LEU A 24 1.13 -8.66 0.77
C LEU A 24 1.87 -9.30 -0.41
N GLN A 25 1.72 -10.62 -0.59
CA GLN A 25 2.26 -11.33 -1.76
C GLN A 25 1.70 -10.77 -3.07
N ARG A 26 0.36 -10.64 -3.15
CA ARG A 26 -0.30 -10.03 -4.32
C ARG A 26 0.17 -8.61 -4.58
N LEU A 27 0.38 -7.81 -3.54
CA LEU A 27 0.90 -6.45 -3.70
C LEU A 27 2.32 -6.46 -4.30
N GLY A 28 3.15 -7.45 -3.96
CA GLY A 28 4.46 -7.67 -4.58
C GLY A 28 4.39 -8.00 -6.08
N GLU A 29 3.45 -8.84 -6.48
CA GLU A 29 3.17 -9.10 -7.90
C GLU A 29 2.73 -7.81 -8.62
N GLN A 30 1.81 -7.06 -8.01
CA GLN A 30 1.30 -5.81 -8.56
C GLN A 30 2.39 -4.74 -8.72
N VAL A 31 3.35 -4.66 -7.80
CA VAL A 31 4.52 -3.76 -7.94
C VAL A 31 5.32 -4.10 -9.19
N THR A 32 5.60 -5.40 -9.40
CA THR A 32 6.37 -5.87 -10.56
C THR A 32 5.61 -5.60 -11.87
N ASP A 33 4.32 -5.92 -11.90
CA ASP A 33 3.45 -5.62 -13.05
C ASP A 33 3.39 -4.12 -13.34
N LEU A 34 3.45 -3.28 -12.30
CA LEU A 34 3.42 -1.83 -12.44
C LEU A 34 4.70 -1.31 -13.07
N TYR A 35 5.87 -1.92 -12.84
CA TYR A 35 7.09 -1.55 -13.57
C TYR A 35 6.97 -1.79 -15.09
N LEU A 36 6.20 -2.80 -15.49
CA LEU A 36 6.08 -3.23 -16.88
C LEU A 36 4.87 -2.60 -17.59
N ALA A 37 3.90 -2.07 -16.84
CA ALA A 37 2.67 -1.52 -17.39
C ALA A 37 2.79 -0.04 -17.77
N ALA A 38 2.22 0.30 -18.93
CA ALA A 38 2.07 1.67 -19.41
C ALA A 38 0.63 1.96 -19.90
N GLY A 39 0.31 3.25 -20.02
CA GLY A 39 -0.98 3.74 -20.52
C GLY A 39 -2.19 3.15 -19.79
N LYS A 40 -3.22 2.77 -20.55
CA LYS A 40 -4.48 2.24 -20.00
C LYS A 40 -4.31 0.98 -19.13
N LYS A 41 -3.29 0.15 -19.39
CA LYS A 41 -3.00 -1.03 -18.55
C LYS A 41 -2.51 -0.60 -17.16
N ARG A 42 -1.67 0.43 -17.10
CA ARG A 42 -1.13 1.00 -15.86
C ARG A 42 -2.23 1.61 -15.00
N GLU A 43 -3.14 2.39 -15.60
CA GLU A 43 -4.29 2.98 -14.92
C GLU A 43 -5.17 1.90 -14.27
N LYS A 44 -5.49 0.84 -15.01
CA LYS A 44 -6.27 -0.30 -14.49
C LYS A 44 -5.56 -1.02 -13.35
N LEU A 45 -4.24 -1.18 -13.46
CA LEU A 45 -3.45 -1.82 -12.43
C LEU A 45 -3.44 -0.98 -11.13
N TRP A 46 -3.34 0.34 -11.25
CA TRP A 46 -3.48 1.24 -10.10
C TRP A 46 -4.82 1.10 -9.39
N ALA A 47 -5.93 0.96 -10.12
CA ALA A 47 -7.23 0.72 -9.49
C ALA A 47 -7.22 -0.56 -8.63
N SER A 48 -6.56 -1.63 -9.11
CA SER A 48 -6.39 -2.85 -8.34
C SER A 48 -5.43 -2.69 -7.16
N ILE A 49 -4.38 -1.87 -7.29
CA ILE A 49 -3.43 -1.58 -6.21
C ILE A 49 -4.11 -0.78 -5.10
N VAL A 50 -4.87 0.26 -5.45
CA VAL A 50 -5.65 1.07 -4.49
C VAL A 50 -6.57 0.17 -3.66
N ALA A 51 -7.27 -0.78 -4.30
CA ALA A 51 -8.11 -1.74 -3.61
C ALA A 51 -7.32 -2.66 -2.65
N SER A 52 -6.15 -3.17 -3.07
CA SER A 52 -5.27 -3.97 -2.20
C SER A 52 -4.79 -3.17 -1.00
N LEU A 53 -4.30 -1.95 -1.23
CA LEU A 53 -3.80 -1.06 -0.18
C LEU A 53 -4.89 -0.67 0.83
N GLY A 54 -6.12 -0.46 0.38
CA GLY A 54 -7.26 -0.19 1.26
C GLY A 54 -7.61 -1.39 2.15
N LYS A 55 -7.50 -2.63 1.64
CA LYS A 55 -7.69 -3.85 2.45
C LYS A 55 -6.55 -4.10 3.43
N LEU A 56 -5.35 -3.69 3.07
CA LEU A 56 -4.17 -3.60 3.93
C LEU A 56 -4.19 -2.35 4.82
N GLY A 57 -5.29 -1.58 4.80
CA GLY A 57 -5.59 -0.39 5.62
C GLY A 57 -4.52 0.69 5.62
N VAL A 58 -3.83 0.79 4.49
CA VAL A 58 -2.97 1.94 4.22
C VAL A 58 -3.86 3.19 4.18
N PRO A 59 -3.51 4.27 4.91
CA PRO A 59 -4.32 5.47 4.96
C PRO A 59 -4.61 6.03 3.57
N GLU A 60 -5.84 6.47 3.31
CA GLU A 60 -6.25 7.00 2.00
C GLU A 60 -5.38 8.16 1.52
N SER A 61 -4.91 9.02 2.44
CA SER A 61 -3.98 10.11 2.11
C SER A 61 -2.65 9.61 1.54
N ARG A 62 -2.16 8.48 2.04
CA ARG A 62 -0.93 7.83 1.56
C ARG A 62 -1.18 7.16 0.21
N ILE A 63 -2.32 6.50 0.03
CA ILE A 63 -2.72 5.91 -1.25
C ILE A 63 -2.85 7.01 -2.32
N ALA A 64 -3.52 8.12 -2.00
CA ALA A 64 -3.68 9.26 -2.91
C ALA A 64 -2.33 9.85 -3.33
N HIS A 65 -1.38 9.98 -2.39
CA HIS A 65 -0.04 10.43 -2.71
C HIS A 65 0.68 9.50 -3.69
N LEU A 66 0.60 8.17 -3.47
CA LEU A 66 1.21 7.17 -4.34
C LEU A 66 0.62 7.21 -5.75
N THR A 67 -0.70 7.20 -5.86
CA THR A 67 -1.40 7.22 -7.15
C THR A 67 -1.13 8.54 -7.89
N ALA A 68 -1.06 9.68 -7.20
CA ALA A 68 -0.75 10.97 -7.81
C ALA A 68 0.69 11.05 -8.34
N LYS A 69 1.63 10.33 -7.72
CA LYS A 69 3.01 10.24 -8.19
C LYS A 69 3.20 9.24 -9.31
N ASP A 70 2.29 8.28 -9.43
CA ASP A 70 2.35 7.21 -10.42
C ASP A 70 3.73 6.52 -10.46
N ASP A 71 4.36 6.30 -9.30
CA ASP A 71 5.74 5.80 -9.18
C ASP A 71 5.77 4.41 -8.53
N ALA A 72 6.17 3.41 -9.32
CA ALA A 72 6.30 2.03 -8.86
C ALA A 72 7.37 1.85 -7.77
N ARG A 73 8.39 2.72 -7.72
CA ARG A 73 9.44 2.70 -6.68
C ARG A 73 8.86 3.06 -5.32
N LEU A 74 7.98 4.08 -5.27
CA LEU A 74 7.33 4.47 -4.03
C LEU A 74 6.42 3.37 -3.48
N LEU A 75 5.72 2.66 -4.38
CA LEU A 75 4.92 1.49 -4.01
C LEU A 75 5.79 0.34 -3.48
N ALA A 76 6.94 0.08 -4.12
CA ALA A 76 7.90 -0.92 -3.66
C ALA A 76 8.45 -0.59 -2.26
N THR A 77 8.79 0.68 -2.01
CA THR A 77 9.21 1.14 -0.68
C THR A 77 8.11 0.91 0.35
N LEU A 78 6.85 1.24 0.03
CA LEU A 78 5.73 0.96 0.93
C LEU A 78 5.60 -0.55 1.20
N LEU A 79 5.70 -1.40 0.19
CA LEU A 79 5.65 -2.86 0.38
C LEU A 79 6.75 -3.34 1.34
N GLN A 80 7.98 -2.85 1.20
CA GLN A 80 9.08 -3.18 2.11
C GLN A 80 8.80 -2.73 3.55
N GLU A 81 8.21 -1.54 3.74
CA GLU A 81 7.80 -1.07 5.07
C GLU A 81 6.72 -1.94 5.72
N LEU A 82 5.77 -2.44 4.92
CA LEU A 82 4.71 -3.33 5.40
C LEU A 82 5.30 -4.68 5.78
N LEU A 83 6.19 -5.25 4.95
CA LEU A 83 6.86 -6.53 5.22
C LEU A 83 7.86 -6.48 6.38
N ALA A 84 8.49 -5.32 6.65
CA ALA A 84 9.43 -5.16 7.76
C ALA A 84 8.73 -4.97 9.12
N LYS A 85 7.39 -4.90 9.12
CA LYS A 85 6.56 -4.73 10.32
C LYS A 85 5.71 -5.96 10.64
N ASP A 86 5.73 -6.98 9.78
CA ASP A 86 5.35 -8.38 10.07
C ASP A 86 6.46 -9.05 10.90
#